data_AF-A5KJ77-F1
#
_entry.id   AF-A5KJ77-F1
#
_cell.length_a   1.000
_cell.length_b   1.000
_cell.length_c   1.000
_cell.angle_alpha   90.00
_cell.angle_beta   90.00
_cell.angle_gamma   90.00
#
_symmetry.space_group_name_H-M   'P 1'
#
loop_
_entity.id
_entity.type
_entity.pdbx_description
1 polymer ?
#
loop_
_entity_poly.entity_id
_entity_poly.type
_entity_poly.pdbx_seq_one_letter_code
_entity_poly.pdbx_strand_id
1 'polypeptide(L)'
;MINQENTYLGADGLAYCKICGEPVEAFFPPDSILGMKKHFRQCACIRQKREVEEKAYKEREHRELVERNRKICFEEPRMYDWNFELAEKTTTIEKAKEYTANWNDMKKNHIGFLLWGPIGTGKSYIAGCIANALLNREITVKMTNFNTIIDDMFPLEDKTEYINALARYELLILDDLGTERNSEYALGIVFSVIDRRYRSGRPLIVTTNLPIKQLKEETNIEKKRIYDRILEMCVPLYVGGSSYRSDIAHEKMGKMKTFFATAESSQTENIIEQTGTKTI
;
A
#
# COMPACT_ATOMS: atom_id res chain seq x y z
N MET A 1 26.59 -29.67 -0.54
CA MET A 1 27.57 -30.76 -0.77
C MET A 1 26.93 -31.78 -1.70
N ILE A 2 27.64 -32.28 -2.71
CA ILE A 2 27.12 -33.31 -3.62
C ILE A 2 26.99 -34.60 -2.81
N ASN A 3 25.79 -35.18 -2.78
CA ASN A 3 25.59 -36.48 -2.16
C ASN A 3 26.21 -37.53 -3.09
N GLN A 4 27.39 -38.06 -2.74
CA GLN A 4 28.15 -39.00 -3.59
C GLN A 4 27.33 -40.24 -3.98
N GLU A 5 26.31 -40.58 -3.19
CA GLU A 5 25.35 -41.66 -3.44
C GLU A 5 24.54 -41.50 -4.75
N ASN A 6 24.37 -40.27 -5.25
CA ASN A 6 23.53 -39.95 -6.42
C ASN A 6 24.32 -39.68 -7.71
N THR A 7 25.56 -40.18 -7.79
CA THR A 7 26.43 -40.00 -8.97
C THR A 7 26.97 -41.33 -9.52
N TYR A 8 27.22 -41.42 -10.83
CA TYR A 8 27.87 -42.57 -11.48
C TYR A 8 29.03 -42.09 -12.37
N LEU A 9 30.01 -42.95 -12.62
CA LEU A 9 31.17 -42.62 -13.46
C LEU A 9 30.87 -42.91 -14.94
N GLY A 10 31.06 -41.90 -15.80
CA GLY A 10 30.92 -42.02 -17.25
C GLY A 10 32.16 -42.63 -17.92
N ALA A 11 32.02 -43.07 -19.17
CA ALA A 11 33.12 -43.65 -19.97
C ALA A 11 34.22 -42.63 -20.31
N ASP A 12 33.89 -41.35 -20.25
CA ASP A 12 34.80 -40.20 -20.37
C ASP A 12 35.57 -39.88 -19.07
N GLY A 13 35.32 -40.67 -18.01
CA GLY A 13 35.94 -40.50 -16.71
C GLY A 13 35.35 -39.36 -15.87
N LEU A 14 34.25 -38.73 -16.26
CA LEU A 14 33.57 -37.70 -15.45
C LEU A 14 32.47 -38.31 -14.58
N ALA A 15 32.18 -37.70 -13.43
CA ALA A 15 31.00 -38.06 -12.65
C ALA A 15 29.71 -37.44 -13.24
N TYR A 16 28.64 -38.23 -13.32
CA TYR A 16 27.32 -37.89 -13.83
C TYR A 16 26.24 -38.02 -12.77
N CYS A 17 25.20 -37.18 -12.85
CA CYS A 17 24.04 -37.26 -11.98
C CYS A 17 23.14 -38.45 -12.36
N LYS A 18 22.79 -39.31 -11.39
CA LYS A 18 21.86 -40.44 -11.62
C LYS A 18 20.43 -40.03 -11.98
N ILE A 19 20.04 -38.78 -11.69
CA ILE A 19 18.66 -38.30 -11.84
C ILE A 19 18.44 -37.69 -13.23
N CYS A 20 19.29 -36.73 -13.63
CA CYS A 20 19.15 -36.02 -14.92
C CYS A 20 20.17 -36.43 -15.98
N GLY A 21 21.14 -37.28 -15.65
CA GLY A 21 22.15 -37.73 -16.61
C GLY A 21 23.14 -36.65 -17.07
N GLU A 22 23.13 -35.46 -16.47
CA GLU A 22 24.15 -34.44 -16.77
C GLU A 22 25.43 -34.65 -15.97
N PRO A 23 26.60 -34.27 -16.51
CA PRO A 23 27.86 -34.34 -15.78
C PRO A 23 27.85 -33.35 -14.61
N VAL A 24 28.30 -33.82 -13.45
CA VAL A 24 28.52 -33.02 -12.22
C VAL A 24 29.99 -32.61 -12.07
N GLU A 25 30.85 -33.05 -13.00
CA GLU A 25 32.25 -32.67 -13.11
C GLU A 25 32.55 -32.17 -14.54
N ALA A 26 33.56 -31.33 -14.67
CA ALA A 26 34.13 -30.92 -15.95
C ALA A 26 35.66 -30.80 -15.81
N PHE A 27 36.38 -30.98 -16.91
CA PHE A 27 37.81 -30.68 -16.97
C PHE A 27 38.02 -29.17 -17.13
N PHE A 28 39.08 -28.64 -16.51
CA PHE A 28 39.53 -27.30 -16.85
C PHE A 28 39.99 -27.23 -18.33
N PRO A 29 39.86 -26.04 -18.97
CA PRO A 29 40.41 -25.83 -20.30
C PRO A 29 41.91 -26.17 -20.36
N PRO A 30 42.42 -26.70 -21.48
CA PRO A 30 43.82 -27.13 -21.61
C PRO A 30 44.84 -26.01 -21.30
N ASP A 31 44.48 -24.76 -21.62
CA ASP A 31 45.32 -23.58 -21.42
C ASP A 31 45.25 -23.01 -19.98
N SER A 32 44.53 -23.68 -19.07
CA SER A 32 44.42 -23.26 -17.68
C SER A 32 45.69 -23.57 -16.88
N ILE A 33 46.08 -22.65 -15.99
CA ILE A 33 47.15 -22.84 -14.98
C ILE A 33 46.91 -24.10 -14.13
N LEU A 34 45.66 -24.57 -14.02
CA LEU A 34 45.28 -25.74 -13.24
C LEU A 34 45.43 -27.08 -13.99
N GLY A 35 45.84 -27.06 -15.27
CA GLY A 35 46.04 -28.26 -16.11
C GLY A 35 44.77 -29.08 -16.33
N MET A 36 44.90 -30.37 -16.69
CA MET A 36 43.78 -31.33 -16.87
C MET A 36 43.14 -31.79 -15.55
N LYS A 37 42.99 -30.91 -14.56
CA LYS A 37 42.28 -31.23 -13.31
C LYS A 37 40.76 -31.16 -13.53
N LYS A 38 40.02 -31.94 -12.73
CA LYS A 38 38.55 -31.90 -12.71
C LYS A 38 38.07 -30.85 -11.71
N HIS A 39 36.95 -30.21 -12.02
CA HIS A 39 36.21 -29.36 -11.08
C HIS A 39 34.72 -29.72 -11.10
N PHE A 40 34.04 -29.38 -10.01
CA PHE A 40 32.60 -29.61 -9.90
C PHE A 40 31.81 -28.60 -10.73
N ARG A 41 30.69 -29.07 -11.28
CA ARG A 41 29.65 -28.27 -11.94
C ARG A 41 28.27 -28.72 -11.45
N GLN A 42 27.29 -27.84 -11.59
CA GLN A 42 25.92 -28.15 -11.18
C GLN A 42 25.19 -28.88 -12.30
N CYS A 43 24.62 -30.04 -12.00
CA CYS A 43 23.67 -30.68 -12.91
C CYS A 43 22.33 -29.92 -12.94
N ALA A 44 21.49 -30.21 -13.92
CA ALA A 44 20.16 -29.62 -14.11
C ALA A 44 19.29 -29.72 -12.84
N CYS A 45 19.30 -30.85 -12.15
CA CYS A 45 18.53 -31.01 -10.90
C CYS A 45 18.92 -29.98 -9.83
N ILE A 46 20.23 -29.74 -9.66
CA ILE A 46 20.70 -28.77 -8.65
C ILE A 46 20.41 -27.34 -9.12
N ARG A 47 20.56 -27.05 -10.41
CA ARG A 47 20.23 -25.73 -10.98
C ARG A 47 18.75 -25.39 -10.80
N GLN A 48 17.85 -26.32 -11.16
CA GLN A 48 16.41 -26.16 -10.97
C GLN A 48 16.03 -25.99 -9.49
N LYS A 49 16.61 -26.82 -8.60
CA LYS A 49 16.38 -26.67 -7.16
C LYS A 49 16.81 -25.29 -6.65
N ARG A 50 18.00 -24.82 -7.05
CA ARG A 50 18.48 -23.47 -6.71
C ARG A 50 17.58 -22.37 -7.28
N GLU A 51 17.15 -22.48 -8.53
CA GLU A 51 16.23 -21.49 -9.12
C GLU A 51 14.91 -21.40 -8.37
N VAL A 52 14.37 -22.54 -7.91
CA VAL A 52 13.15 -22.57 -7.07
C VAL A 52 13.42 -21.96 -5.69
N GLU A 53 14.53 -22.33 -5.05
CA GLU A 53 14.94 -21.77 -3.75
C GLU A 53 15.18 -20.25 -3.83
N GLU A 54 15.84 -19.77 -4.88
CA GLU A 54 16.11 -18.35 -5.12
C GLU A 54 14.81 -17.58 -5.41
N LYS A 55 13.89 -18.14 -6.20
CA LYS A 55 12.56 -17.55 -6.43
C LYS A 55 11.76 -17.45 -5.13
N ALA A 56 11.73 -18.53 -4.34
CA ALA A 56 11.05 -18.55 -3.05
C ALA A 56 11.67 -17.57 -2.04
N TYR A 57 13.01 -17.45 -2.04
CA TYR A 57 13.73 -16.48 -1.21
C TYR A 57 13.36 -15.05 -1.58
N LYS A 58 13.40 -14.70 -2.88
CA LYS A 58 13.01 -13.37 -3.38
C LYS A 58 11.55 -13.05 -3.09
N GLU A 59 10.64 -14.02 -3.26
CA GLU A 59 9.23 -13.82 -2.95
C GLU A 59 9.00 -13.56 -1.46
N ARG A 60 9.74 -14.24 -0.58
CA ARG A 60 9.71 -13.99 0.86
C ARG A 60 10.23 -12.59 1.20
N GLU A 61 11.39 -12.19 0.67
CA GLU A 61 11.93 -10.84 0.88
C GLU A 61 10.97 -9.76 0.40
N HIS A 62 10.39 -9.94 -0.79
CA HIS A 62 9.37 -9.06 -1.35
C HIS A 62 8.19 -8.92 -0.38
N ARG A 63 7.62 -10.05 0.07
CA ARG A 63 6.46 -10.07 0.97
C ARG A 63 6.74 -9.35 2.28
N GLU A 64 7.90 -9.62 2.89
CA GLU A 64 8.32 -8.99 4.15
C GLU A 64 8.53 -7.47 3.99
N LEU A 65 9.11 -7.04 2.86
CA LEU A 65 9.28 -5.63 2.55
C LEU A 65 7.94 -4.92 2.35
N VAL A 66 7.04 -5.51 1.56
CA VAL A 66 5.70 -4.96 1.32
C VAL A 66 4.92 -4.86 2.63
N GLU A 67 4.93 -5.90 3.46
CA GLU A 67 4.24 -5.88 4.76
C GLU A 67 4.79 -4.80 5.70
N ARG A 68 6.12 -4.66 5.77
CA ARG A 68 6.78 -3.61 6.55
C ARG A 68 6.40 -2.22 6.05
N ASN A 69 6.49 -1.99 4.74
CA ASN A 69 6.15 -0.69 4.15
C ASN A 69 4.67 -0.37 4.31
N ARG A 70 3.78 -1.36 4.28
CA ARG A 70 2.35 -1.19 4.55
C ARG A 70 2.08 -0.73 5.99
N LYS A 71 2.78 -1.33 6.97
CA LYS A 71 2.72 -0.91 8.38
C LYS A 71 3.21 0.52 8.59
N ILE A 72 4.22 0.95 7.83
CA ILE A 72 4.72 2.34 7.87
C ILE A 72 3.74 3.30 7.19
N CYS A 73 3.15 2.88 6.05
CA CYS A 73 2.28 3.70 5.23
C CYS A 73 0.97 4.06 5.92
N PHE A 74 0.31 3.09 6.57
CA PHE A 74 -1.03 3.24 7.10
C PHE A 74 -1.07 3.17 8.62
N GLU A 75 -1.85 4.07 9.23
CA GLU A 75 -2.08 4.09 10.68
C GLU A 75 -3.07 3.00 11.12
N GLU A 76 -4.06 2.68 10.28
CA GLU A 76 -5.14 1.76 10.62
C GLU A 76 -5.04 0.43 9.84
N PRO A 77 -5.08 -0.74 10.52
CA PRO A 77 -4.99 -2.05 9.85
C PRO A 77 -6.07 -2.30 8.79
N ARG A 78 -7.27 -1.72 8.94
CA ARG A 78 -8.35 -1.88 7.95
C ARG A 78 -8.00 -1.36 6.55
N MET A 79 -7.00 -0.47 6.45
CA MET A 79 -6.55 0.10 5.18
C MET A 79 -5.69 -0.86 4.38
N TYR A 80 -5.24 -1.97 5.00
CA TYR A 80 -4.32 -2.91 4.37
C TYR A 80 -5.00 -3.68 3.24
N ASP A 81 -6.32 -3.86 3.36
CA ASP A 81 -7.16 -4.58 2.40
C ASP A 81 -7.81 -3.65 1.36
N TRP A 82 -7.50 -2.35 1.39
CA TRP A 82 -8.01 -1.41 0.39
C TRP A 82 -7.31 -1.63 -0.93
N ASN A 83 -7.98 -2.31 -1.85
CA ASN A 83 -7.45 -2.64 -3.15
C ASN A 83 -8.46 -2.37 -4.26
N PHE A 84 -7.91 -2.30 -5.45
CA PHE A 84 -8.62 -1.96 -6.67
C PHE A 84 -9.56 -3.06 -7.18
N GLU A 85 -9.39 -4.30 -6.73
CA GLU A 85 -10.27 -5.43 -7.07
C GLU A 85 -11.59 -5.40 -6.30
N LEU A 86 -11.56 -4.97 -5.03
CA LEU A 86 -12.74 -4.85 -4.17
C LEU A 86 -13.51 -3.54 -4.36
N ALA A 87 -12.90 -2.58 -5.06
CA ALA A 87 -13.51 -1.28 -5.32
C ALA A 87 -14.67 -1.36 -6.33
N GLU A 88 -15.71 -0.55 -6.13
CA GLU A 88 -16.74 -0.34 -7.14
C GLU A 88 -16.11 0.22 -8.43
N LYS A 89 -16.54 -0.28 -9.58
CA LYS A 89 -16.05 0.16 -10.88
C LYS A 89 -16.62 1.52 -11.22
N THR A 90 -15.86 2.56 -10.86
CA THR A 90 -16.14 3.95 -11.21
C THR A 90 -15.05 4.49 -12.13
N THR A 91 -15.37 5.53 -12.89
CA THR A 91 -14.39 6.21 -13.77
C THR A 91 -13.19 6.75 -12.98
N THR A 92 -13.40 7.16 -11.72
CA THR A 92 -12.30 7.64 -10.87
C THR A 92 -11.41 6.50 -10.38
N ILE A 93 -11.96 5.31 -10.08
CA ILE A 93 -11.16 4.11 -9.77
C ILE A 93 -10.35 3.67 -10.99
N GLU A 94 -10.92 3.73 -12.20
CA GLU A 94 -10.20 3.41 -13.44
C GLU A 94 -9.03 4.37 -13.68
N LYS A 95 -9.25 5.68 -13.51
CA LYS A 95 -8.16 6.67 -13.58
C LYS A 95 -7.09 6.44 -12.51
N ALA A 96 -7.48 6.05 -11.30
CA ALA A 96 -6.55 5.73 -10.22
C ALA A 96 -5.73 4.46 -10.52
N LYS A 97 -6.34 3.44 -11.15
CA LYS A 97 -5.66 2.24 -11.66
C LYS A 97 -4.67 2.60 -12.77
N GLU A 98 -5.07 3.43 -13.72
CA GLU A 98 -4.22 3.87 -14.82
C GLU A 98 -3.02 4.69 -14.32
N TYR A 99 -3.25 5.55 -13.33
CA TYR A 99 -2.19 6.30 -12.66
C TYR A 99 -1.13 5.40 -12.03
N THR A 100 -1.54 4.35 -11.32
CA THR A 100 -0.57 3.42 -10.72
C THR A 100 0.12 2.56 -11.77
N ALA A 101 -0.59 2.13 -12.82
CA ALA A 101 0.02 1.41 -13.94
C ALA A 101 1.15 2.23 -14.59
N ASN A 102 0.94 3.53 -14.79
CA ASN A 102 1.90 4.47 -15.40
C ASN A 102 2.75 5.24 -14.37
N TRP A 103 2.97 4.67 -13.18
CA TRP A 103 3.64 5.37 -12.06
C TRP A 103 4.98 6.04 -12.43
N ASN A 104 5.82 5.40 -13.24
CA ASN A 104 7.13 5.96 -13.58
C ASN A 104 7.01 7.31 -14.31
N ASP A 105 6.04 7.44 -15.22
CA ASP A 105 5.77 8.69 -15.93
C ASP A 105 5.12 9.71 -15.01
N MET A 106 4.18 9.29 -14.14
CA MET A 106 3.58 10.18 -13.15
C MET A 106 4.63 10.76 -12.20
N LYS A 107 5.54 9.92 -11.71
CA LYS A 107 6.67 10.32 -10.85
C LYS A 107 7.62 11.26 -11.56
N LYS A 108 8.02 10.95 -12.79
CA LYS A 108 8.94 11.76 -13.60
C LYS A 108 8.38 13.16 -13.87
N ASN A 109 7.06 13.26 -14.12
CA ASN A 109 6.38 14.52 -14.39
C ASN A 109 5.80 15.18 -13.14
N HIS A 110 6.07 14.63 -11.95
CA HIS A 110 5.65 15.17 -10.66
C HIS A 110 4.12 15.26 -10.49
N ILE A 111 3.38 14.42 -11.19
CA ILE A 111 1.92 14.46 -11.27
C ILE A 111 1.31 13.85 -10.01
N GLY A 112 0.53 14.63 -9.29
CA GLY A 112 -0.28 14.21 -8.15
C GLY A 112 -1.77 14.18 -8.46
N PHE A 113 -2.58 13.79 -7.46
CA PHE A 113 -4.04 13.91 -7.52
C PHE A 113 -4.61 14.72 -6.36
N LEU A 114 -5.59 15.55 -6.67
CA LEU A 114 -6.45 16.20 -5.69
C LEU A 114 -7.81 15.53 -5.79
N LEU A 115 -8.05 14.55 -4.92
CA LEU A 115 -9.33 13.85 -4.82
C LEU A 115 -10.29 14.72 -4.01
N TRP A 116 -11.35 15.22 -4.63
CA TRP A 116 -12.26 16.16 -3.99
C TRP A 116 -13.72 15.77 -4.22
N GLY A 117 -14.58 16.12 -3.26
CA GLY A 117 -16.01 15.80 -3.33
C GLY A 117 -16.64 15.62 -1.94
N PRO A 118 -17.96 15.32 -1.88
CA PRO A 118 -18.69 15.24 -0.62
C PRO A 118 -18.14 14.22 0.39
N ILE A 119 -18.49 14.39 1.66
CA ILE A 119 -18.08 13.46 2.73
C ILE A 119 -18.61 12.06 2.44
N GLY A 120 -17.76 11.05 2.64
CA GLY A 120 -18.16 9.65 2.56
C GLY A 120 -18.17 9.05 1.14
N THR A 121 -17.78 9.77 0.10
CA THR A 121 -17.76 9.28 -1.30
C THR A 121 -16.56 8.37 -1.65
N GLY A 122 -15.73 7.99 -0.68
CA GLY A 122 -14.63 7.03 -0.90
C GLY A 122 -13.28 7.63 -1.31
N LYS A 123 -13.07 8.95 -1.20
CA LYS A 123 -11.76 9.59 -1.53
C LYS A 123 -10.56 8.94 -0.84
N SER A 124 -10.61 8.80 0.49
CA SER A 124 -9.54 8.15 1.27
C SER A 124 -9.34 6.70 0.85
N TYR A 125 -10.42 5.99 0.52
CA TYR A 125 -10.36 4.61 0.05
C TYR A 125 -9.62 4.51 -1.30
N ILE A 126 -9.94 5.39 -2.25
CA ILE A 126 -9.23 5.47 -3.54
C ILE A 126 -7.75 5.77 -3.32
N ALA A 127 -7.42 6.72 -2.44
CA ALA A 127 -6.04 7.05 -2.11
C ALA A 127 -5.28 5.87 -1.50
N GLY A 128 -5.91 5.11 -0.60
CA GLY A 128 -5.29 3.91 -0.05
C GLY A 128 -5.19 2.74 -1.05
N CYS A 129 -6.12 2.63 -2.01
CA CYS A 129 -5.97 1.68 -3.13
C CYS A 129 -4.74 2.01 -3.98
N ILE A 130 -4.53 3.30 -4.28
CA ILE A 130 -3.31 3.77 -4.95
C ILE A 130 -2.07 3.39 -4.13
N ALA A 131 -2.08 3.69 -2.82
CA ALA A 131 -0.97 3.36 -1.94
C ALA A 131 -0.66 1.86 -1.93
N ASN A 132 -1.65 0.98 -1.71
CA ASN A 132 -1.44 -0.46 -1.71
C ASN A 132 -0.92 -0.99 -3.04
N ALA A 133 -1.45 -0.50 -4.17
CA ALA A 133 -0.99 -0.92 -5.50
C ALA A 133 0.48 -0.54 -5.75
N LEU A 134 0.94 0.62 -5.26
CA LEU A 134 2.33 1.05 -5.36
C LEU A 134 3.23 0.31 -4.36
N LEU A 135 2.77 0.11 -3.11
CA LEU A 135 3.48 -0.66 -2.09
C LEU A 135 3.75 -2.10 -2.56
N ASN A 136 2.79 -2.74 -3.22
CA ASN A 136 2.95 -4.07 -3.83
C ASN A 136 4.03 -4.11 -4.93
N ARG A 137 4.49 -2.95 -5.41
CA ARG A 137 5.60 -2.80 -6.35
C ARG A 137 6.87 -2.27 -5.67
N GLU A 138 6.94 -2.39 -4.34
CA GLU A 138 8.03 -1.93 -3.48
C GLU A 138 8.28 -0.41 -3.50
N ILE A 139 7.33 0.37 -4.04
CA ILE A 139 7.40 1.83 -4.07
C ILE A 139 7.05 2.36 -2.68
N THR A 140 7.86 3.30 -2.19
CA THR A 140 7.68 3.86 -0.85
C THR A 140 6.54 4.89 -0.83
N VAL A 141 5.49 4.59 -0.06
CA VAL A 141 4.32 5.46 0.11
C VAL A 141 4.10 5.73 1.60
N LYS A 142 3.72 6.97 1.93
CA LYS A 142 3.18 7.31 3.24
C LYS A 142 1.81 7.96 3.09
N MET A 143 0.82 7.46 3.82
CA MET A 143 -0.48 8.10 4.00
C MET A 143 -0.59 8.64 5.42
N THR A 144 -1.00 9.89 5.54
CA THR A 144 -1.19 10.58 6.83
C THR A 144 -2.15 11.76 6.63
N ASN A 145 -2.47 12.49 7.68
CA ASN A 145 -3.30 13.70 7.61
C ASN A 145 -2.62 14.87 8.34
N PHE A 146 -3.18 16.07 8.20
CA PHE A 146 -2.60 17.28 8.79
C PHE A 146 -2.48 17.19 10.31
N ASN A 147 -3.49 16.64 11.00
CA ASN A 147 -3.50 16.55 12.45
C ASN A 147 -2.44 15.57 12.95
N THR A 148 -2.33 14.37 12.34
CA THR A 148 -1.28 13.41 12.69
C THR A 148 0.12 14.02 12.48
N ILE A 149 0.35 14.73 11.37
CA ILE A 149 1.63 15.40 11.11
C ILE A 149 1.98 16.38 12.24
N ILE A 150 1.00 17.16 12.72
CA ILE A 150 1.20 18.14 13.79
C ILE A 150 1.44 17.43 15.13
N ASP A 151 0.63 16.42 15.44
CA ASP A 151 0.69 15.65 16.69
C ASP A 151 2.04 14.92 16.80
N ASP A 152 2.51 14.31 15.71
CA ASP A 152 3.81 13.64 15.63
C ASP A 152 4.97 14.63 15.79
N MET A 153 4.83 15.87 15.33
CA MET A 153 5.88 16.88 15.41
C MET A 153 5.92 17.67 16.70
N PHE A 154 4.81 17.74 17.44
CA PHE A 154 4.75 18.48 18.69
C PHE A 154 5.79 18.01 19.73
N PRO A 155 6.01 16.70 19.95
CA PRO A 155 7.00 16.22 20.92
C PRO A 155 8.45 16.21 20.40
N LEU A 156 8.68 16.47 19.10
CA LEU A 156 10.01 16.34 18.51
C LEU A 156 10.86 17.59 18.74
N GLU A 157 12.10 17.37 19.20
CA GLU A 157 13.13 18.41 19.28
C GLU A 157 13.57 18.86 17.87
N ASP A 158 13.87 17.91 16.98
CA ASP A 158 14.21 18.19 15.58
C ASP A 158 13.04 17.90 14.63
N LYS A 159 12.24 18.93 14.39
CA LYS A 159 11.14 18.91 13.41
C LYS A 159 11.63 18.78 11.97
N THR A 160 12.86 19.19 11.68
CA THR A 160 13.44 19.14 10.34
C THR A 160 13.66 17.70 9.91
N GLU A 161 14.08 16.82 10.81
CA GLU A 161 14.24 15.39 10.53
C GLU A 161 12.92 14.72 10.14
N TYR A 162 11.83 15.01 10.84
CA TYR A 162 10.52 14.47 10.51
C TYR A 162 10.02 14.95 9.15
N ILE A 163 10.17 16.26 8.86
CA ILE A 163 9.85 16.82 7.54
C ILE A 163 10.70 16.18 6.44
N ASN A 164 11.99 15.96 6.69
CA ASN A 164 12.86 15.21 5.78
C ASN A 164 12.35 13.79 5.53
N ALA A 165 11.93 13.08 6.58
CA ALA A 165 11.42 11.71 6.47
C ALA A 165 10.16 11.66 5.61
N LEU A 166 9.20 12.57 5.81
CA LEU A 166 8.00 12.67 4.96
C LEU A 166 8.33 13.04 3.51
N ALA A 167 9.34 13.88 3.30
CA ALA A 167 9.79 14.23 1.95
C ALA A 167 10.48 13.04 1.24
N ARG A 168 11.03 12.05 1.97
CA ARG A 168 11.78 10.90 1.41
C ARG A 168 10.90 9.86 0.72
N TYR A 169 9.62 9.76 1.04
CA TYR A 169 8.71 8.85 0.34
C TYR A 169 8.52 9.26 -1.12
N GLU A 170 8.48 8.27 -2.02
CA GLU A 170 8.23 8.50 -3.44
C GLU A 170 6.82 9.07 -3.68
N LEU A 171 5.84 8.64 -2.88
CA LEU A 171 4.51 9.24 -2.82
C LEU A 171 4.16 9.61 -1.37
N LEU A 172 3.68 10.84 -1.17
CA LEU A 172 3.01 11.24 0.06
C LEU A 172 1.53 11.45 -0.24
N ILE A 173 0.68 10.90 0.64
CA ILE A 173 -0.76 11.09 0.61
C ILE A 173 -1.16 11.87 1.85
N LEU A 174 -1.77 13.04 1.65
CA LEU A 174 -2.36 13.87 2.70
C LEU A 174 -3.88 13.69 2.65
N ASP A 175 -4.42 12.94 3.60
CA ASP A 175 -5.83 12.68 3.72
C ASP A 175 -6.54 13.83 4.46
N ASP A 176 -7.77 14.11 4.02
CA ASP A 176 -8.74 15.00 4.65
C ASP A 176 -8.27 16.45 4.88
N LEU A 177 -7.75 17.08 3.82
CA LEU A 177 -7.46 18.51 3.80
C LEU A 177 -8.75 19.33 3.98
N GLY A 178 -8.69 20.33 4.85
CA GLY A 178 -9.75 21.31 5.10
C GLY A 178 -10.50 21.10 6.41
N THR A 179 -10.21 20.03 7.17
CA THR A 179 -10.79 19.79 8.50
C THR A 179 -9.94 20.35 9.63
N GLU A 180 -8.79 20.94 9.32
CA GLU A 180 -7.88 21.54 10.28
C GLU A 180 -8.44 22.76 11.03
N ARG A 181 -8.41 22.71 12.35
CA ARG A 181 -8.58 23.86 13.26
C ARG A 181 -7.24 24.22 13.89
N ASN A 182 -6.27 24.50 13.04
CA ASN A 182 -4.88 24.56 13.43
C ASN A 182 -4.36 26.00 13.49
N SER A 183 -3.41 26.26 14.40
CA SER A 183 -2.75 27.55 14.54
C SER A 183 -1.89 27.87 13.31
N GLU A 184 -1.54 29.15 13.12
CA GLU A 184 -0.62 29.57 12.04
C GLU A 184 0.70 28.82 12.08
N TYR A 185 1.21 28.53 13.28
CA TYR A 185 2.40 27.73 13.48
C TYR A 185 2.27 26.32 12.87
N ALA A 186 1.17 25.64 13.15
CA ALA A 186 0.90 24.32 12.63
C ALA A 186 0.72 24.32 11.10
N LEU A 187 0.08 25.36 10.53
CA LEU A 187 -0.01 25.54 9.08
C LEU A 187 1.38 25.73 8.44
N GLY A 188 2.27 26.50 9.06
CA GLY A 188 3.64 26.72 8.57
C GLY A 188 4.46 25.43 8.50
N ILE A 189 4.24 24.51 9.43
CA ILE A 189 4.88 23.19 9.41
C ILE A 189 4.40 22.37 8.20
N VAL A 190 3.09 22.28 7.98
CA VAL A 190 2.56 21.48 6.86
C VAL A 190 2.93 22.11 5.52
N PHE A 191 2.91 23.44 5.44
CA PHE A 191 3.43 24.16 4.29
C PHE A 191 4.88 23.77 4.00
N SER A 192 5.73 23.65 5.02
CA SER A 192 7.13 23.24 4.84
C SER A 192 7.27 21.83 4.25
N VAL A 193 6.40 20.89 4.63
CA VAL A 193 6.36 19.54 4.03
C VAL A 193 5.97 19.62 2.55
N ILE A 194 4.89 20.33 2.23
CA ILE A 194 4.37 20.45 0.86
C ILE A 194 5.36 21.20 -0.03
N ASP A 195 5.89 22.33 0.42
CA ASP A 195 6.87 23.14 -0.30
C ASP A 195 8.15 22.34 -0.59
N ARG A 196 8.59 21.50 0.36
CA ARG A 196 9.75 20.64 0.13
C ARG A 196 9.48 19.57 -0.92
N ARG A 197 8.28 18.99 -0.96
CA ARG A 197 7.88 18.03 -1.99
C ARG A 197 7.74 18.70 -3.36
N TYR A 198 7.15 19.90 -3.39
CA TYR A 198 7.08 20.75 -4.57
C TYR A 198 8.47 20.98 -5.17
N ARG A 199 9.41 21.49 -4.36
CA ARG A 199 10.80 21.77 -4.80
C ARG A 199 11.58 20.52 -5.21
N SER A 200 11.24 19.36 -4.65
CA SER A 200 11.91 18.10 -4.98
C SER A 200 11.25 17.31 -6.11
N GLY A 201 10.16 17.84 -6.71
CA GLY A 201 9.45 17.17 -7.79
C GLY A 201 8.92 15.80 -7.38
N ARG A 202 8.34 15.69 -6.18
CA ARG A 202 7.81 14.41 -5.71
C ARG A 202 6.29 14.43 -5.72
N PRO A 203 5.62 13.44 -6.35
CA PRO A 203 4.16 13.39 -6.40
C PRO A 203 3.53 13.50 -5.01
N LEU A 204 2.39 14.18 -4.99
CA LEU A 204 1.56 14.39 -3.81
C LEU A 204 0.13 13.96 -4.16
N ILE A 205 -0.53 13.18 -3.31
CA ILE A 205 -1.98 13.00 -3.40
C ILE A 205 -2.60 13.67 -2.20
N VAL A 206 -3.68 14.39 -2.44
CA VAL A 206 -4.45 15.07 -1.41
C VAL A 206 -5.91 14.67 -1.53
N THR A 207 -6.57 14.39 -0.41
CA THR A 207 -8.02 14.25 -0.39
C THR A 207 -8.65 15.44 0.34
N THR A 208 -9.83 15.89 -0.10
CA THR A 208 -10.52 17.00 0.55
C THR A 208 -12.03 16.93 0.38
N ASN A 209 -12.77 17.38 1.40
CA ASN A 209 -14.20 17.61 1.30
C ASN A 209 -14.56 19.01 0.79
N LEU A 210 -13.58 19.90 0.67
CA LEU A 210 -13.78 21.26 0.18
C LEU A 210 -14.02 21.26 -1.33
N PRO A 211 -15.02 22.00 -1.83
CA PRO A 211 -15.13 22.28 -3.25
C PRO A 211 -13.87 22.97 -3.77
N ILE A 212 -13.42 22.64 -4.99
CA ILE A 212 -12.26 23.30 -5.61
C ILE A 212 -12.38 24.82 -5.61
N LYS A 213 -13.59 25.34 -5.77
CA LYS A 213 -13.85 26.79 -5.73
C LYS A 213 -13.39 27.40 -4.41
N GLN A 214 -13.67 26.75 -3.27
CA GLN A 214 -13.21 27.23 -1.96
C GLN A 214 -11.69 27.21 -1.83
N LEU A 215 -11.00 26.20 -2.37
CA LEU A 215 -9.53 26.16 -2.35
C LEU A 215 -8.92 27.34 -3.13
N LYS A 216 -9.51 27.69 -4.27
CA LYS A 216 -9.05 28.81 -5.12
C LYS A 216 -9.37 30.19 -4.54
N GLU A 217 -10.49 30.30 -3.84
CA GLU A 217 -11.00 31.55 -3.28
C GLU A 217 -10.63 31.75 -1.80
N GLU A 218 -9.74 30.92 -1.25
CA GLU A 218 -9.26 31.03 0.13
C GLU A 218 -8.64 32.42 0.39
N THR A 219 -9.08 33.03 1.49
CA THR A 219 -8.71 34.41 1.87
C THR A 219 -7.63 34.42 2.95
N ASN A 220 -7.52 33.35 3.74
CA ASN A 220 -6.42 33.20 4.68
C ASN A 220 -5.11 32.97 3.91
N ILE A 221 -4.14 33.87 4.09
CA ILE A 221 -2.88 33.87 3.33
C ILE A 221 -2.07 32.57 3.51
N GLU A 222 -2.03 32.03 4.73
CA GLU A 222 -1.28 30.81 5.03
C GLU A 222 -1.90 29.59 4.35
N LYS A 223 -3.23 29.44 4.44
CA LYS A 223 -3.94 28.37 3.73
C LYS A 223 -3.85 28.51 2.22
N LYS A 224 -3.97 29.75 1.71
CA LYS A 224 -3.87 30.04 0.28
C LYS A 224 -2.54 29.56 -0.32
N ARG A 225 -1.42 29.78 0.38
CA ARG A 225 -0.10 29.30 -0.05
C ARG A 225 -0.02 27.78 -0.15
N ILE A 226 -0.63 27.08 0.80
CA ILE A 226 -0.71 25.62 0.79
C ILE A 226 -1.55 25.14 -0.39
N TYR A 227 -2.74 25.72 -0.57
CA TYR A 227 -3.67 25.30 -1.61
C TYR A 227 -3.14 25.61 -3.01
N ASP A 228 -2.44 26.73 -3.20
CA ASP A 228 -1.79 27.09 -4.46
C ASP A 228 -0.76 26.02 -4.88
N ARG A 229 0.14 25.61 -3.97
CA ARG A 229 1.10 24.53 -4.22
C ARG A 229 0.42 23.20 -4.52
N ILE A 230 -0.65 22.86 -3.80
CA ILE A 230 -1.41 21.63 -4.07
C ILE A 230 -2.03 21.68 -5.47
N LEU A 231 -2.63 22.81 -5.87
CA LEU A 231 -3.27 22.97 -7.18
C LEU A 231 -2.27 22.95 -8.33
N GLU A 232 -1.02 23.37 -8.10
CA GLU A 232 0.08 23.25 -9.07
C GLU A 232 0.57 21.80 -9.23
N MET A 233 0.64 21.04 -8.13
CA MET A 233 1.17 19.66 -8.12
C MET A 233 0.14 18.61 -8.52
N CYS A 234 -1.14 18.87 -8.28
CA CYS A 234 -2.18 17.85 -8.27
C CYS A 234 -3.23 18.09 -9.34
N VAL A 235 -3.50 17.06 -10.15
CA VAL A 235 -4.64 17.05 -11.07
C VAL A 235 -5.93 16.82 -10.28
N PRO A 236 -6.94 17.71 -10.38
CA PRO A 236 -8.19 17.54 -9.65
C PRO A 236 -9.05 16.40 -10.22
N LEU A 237 -9.46 15.48 -9.35
CA LEU A 237 -10.39 14.39 -9.67
C LEU A 237 -11.60 14.45 -8.73
N TYR A 238 -12.78 14.64 -9.32
CA TYR A 238 -14.03 14.65 -8.57
C TYR A 238 -14.43 13.22 -8.19
N VAL A 239 -14.80 13.03 -6.92
CA VAL A 239 -15.29 11.78 -6.35
C VAL A 239 -16.71 12.01 -5.82
N GLY A 240 -17.69 11.69 -6.66
CA GLY A 240 -19.11 11.71 -6.32
C GLY A 240 -19.67 10.33 -5.96
N GLY A 241 -20.98 10.24 -5.74
CA GLY A 241 -21.68 9.01 -5.36
C GLY A 241 -22.44 9.14 -4.03
N SER A 242 -23.16 8.08 -3.65
CA SER A 242 -23.71 7.99 -2.28
C SER A 242 -22.57 7.88 -1.27
N SER A 243 -22.84 8.28 -0.02
CA SER A 243 -21.84 8.15 1.03
C SER A 243 -21.75 6.67 1.42
N TYR A 244 -20.64 6.02 1.08
CA TYR A 244 -20.38 4.64 1.51
C TYR A 244 -20.45 4.50 3.04
N ARG A 245 -20.14 5.58 3.78
CA ARG A 245 -20.27 5.63 5.23
C ARG A 245 -21.74 5.63 5.69
N SER A 246 -22.65 6.29 4.96
CA SER A 246 -24.09 6.20 5.27
C SER A 246 -24.63 4.82 4.95
N ASP A 247 -24.17 4.22 3.86
CA ASP A 247 -24.63 2.90 3.42
C ASP A 247 -24.21 1.82 4.43
N ILE A 248 -22.97 1.86 4.93
CA ILE A 248 -22.51 1.01 6.04
C ILE A 248 -23.31 1.26 7.33
N ALA A 249 -23.62 2.53 7.66
CA ALA A 249 -24.40 2.85 8.86
C ALA A 249 -25.82 2.26 8.79
N HIS A 250 -26.47 2.35 7.62
CA HIS A 250 -27.75 1.71 7.35
C HIS A 250 -27.68 0.18 7.45
N GLU A 251 -26.62 -0.44 6.90
CA GLU A 251 -26.42 -1.89 6.97
C GLU A 251 -26.20 -2.36 8.42
N LYS A 252 -25.38 -1.64 9.21
CA LYS A 252 -25.15 -1.93 10.63
C LYS A 252 -26.44 -1.79 11.44
N MET A 253 -27.23 -0.75 11.21
CA MET A 253 -28.56 -0.60 11.81
C MET A 253 -29.49 -1.76 11.44
N GLY A 254 -29.45 -2.23 10.18
CA GLY A 254 -30.17 -3.40 9.73
C GLY A 254 -29.77 -4.66 10.50
N LYS A 255 -28.47 -4.97 10.57
CA LYS A 255 -27.94 -6.11 11.34
C LYS A 255 -28.29 -6.04 12.81
N MET A 256 -28.24 -4.85 13.41
CA MET A 256 -28.60 -4.62 14.82
C MET A 256 -30.10 -4.84 15.07
N LYS A 257 -30.97 -4.36 14.17
CA LYS A 257 -32.41 -4.64 14.23
C LYS A 257 -32.71 -6.12 14.11
N THR A 258 -32.05 -6.83 13.19
CA THR A 258 -32.19 -8.28 13.06
C THR A 258 -31.71 -8.99 14.33
N PHE A 259 -30.57 -8.57 14.90
CA PHE A 259 -30.03 -9.13 16.14
C PHE A 259 -31.00 -8.97 17.32
N PHE A 260 -31.56 -7.77 17.52
CA PHE A 260 -32.55 -7.54 18.58
C PHE A 260 -33.86 -8.28 18.32
N ALA A 261 -34.33 -8.36 17.06
CA ALA A 261 -35.51 -9.15 16.70
C ALA A 261 -35.30 -10.65 16.98
N THR A 262 -34.10 -11.19 16.72
CA THR A 262 -33.76 -12.59 17.07
C THR A 262 -33.57 -12.80 18.57
N ALA A 263 -33.13 -11.78 19.31
CA ALA A 263 -33.01 -11.84 20.76
C ALA A 263 -34.40 -11.82 21.43
N GLU A 264 -35.31 -10.97 20.95
CA GLU A 264 -36.70 -10.91 21.42
C GLU A 264 -37.48 -12.20 21.10
N SER A 265 -37.29 -12.81 19.92
CA SER A 265 -37.91 -14.10 19.59
C SER A 265 -37.40 -15.24 20.49
N SER A 266 -36.10 -15.27 20.81
CA SER A 266 -35.51 -16.27 21.71
C SER A 266 -35.93 -16.12 23.19
N GLN A 267 -36.28 -14.92 23.63
CA GLN A 267 -36.86 -14.69 24.96
C GLN A 267 -38.35 -15.09 25.01
N THR A 268 -39.08 -14.89 23.90
CA THR A 268 -40.51 -15.25 23.81
C THR A 268 -40.69 -16.78 23.78
N GLU A 269 -39.82 -17.52 23.08
CA GLU A 269 -39.82 -18.99 23.08
C GLU A 269 -39.49 -19.59 24.46
N ASN A 270 -38.52 -19.02 25.19
CA ASN A 270 -38.19 -19.45 26.56
C ASN A 270 -39.31 -19.17 27.58
N ILE A 271 -40.15 -18.15 27.36
CA ILE A 271 -41.30 -17.85 28.23
C ILE A 271 -42.46 -18.81 27.95
N ILE A 272 -42.67 -19.22 26.69
CA ILE A 272 -43.72 -20.18 26.30
C ILE A 272 -43.41 -21.60 26.80
N GLU A 273 -42.14 -22.04 26.79
CA GLU A 273 -41.75 -23.34 27.36
C GLU A 273 -41.88 -23.39 28.90
N GLN A 274 -41.71 -22.26 29.60
CA GLN A 274 -41.85 -22.22 31.07
C GLN A 274 -43.30 -22.02 31.54
N THR A 275 -44.17 -21.45 30.71
CA THR A 275 -45.60 -21.27 31.01
C THR A 275 -46.43 -22.36 30.34
N GLY A 276 -46.10 -23.62 30.65
CA GLY A 276 -46.94 -24.78 30.32
C GLY A 276 -48.36 -24.61 30.86
N THR A 277 -49.22 -23.96 30.07
CA THR A 277 -50.65 -23.85 30.32
C THR A 277 -51.26 -25.16 29.84
N LYS A 278 -51.34 -26.13 30.77
CA LYS A 278 -52.34 -27.18 30.68
C LYS A 278 -53.70 -26.51 30.81
N THR A 279 -54.40 -26.33 29.71
CA THR A 279 -55.85 -26.12 29.73
C THR A 279 -56.49 -27.37 29.15
N ILE A 280 -57.12 -28.13 30.04
CA ILE A 280 -58.15 -29.13 29.74
C ILE A 280 -59.41 -28.37 29.32
#